data_AF-A0A6A1Q9T7-F1
#
_entry.id   AF-A0A6A1Q9T7-F1
#
_cell.length_a   1.000
_cell.length_b   1.000
_cell.length_c   1.000
_cell.angle_alpha   90.00
_cell.angle_beta   90.00
_cell.angle_gamma   90.00
#
_symmetry.space_group_name_H-M   'P 1'
#
loop_
_entity.id
_entity.type
_entity.pdbx_description
1 polymer ?
#
loop_
_entity_poly.entity_id
_entity_poly.type
_entity_poly.pdbx_seq_one_letter_code
_entity_poly.pdbx_strand_id
1 'polypeptide(L)' 'ILEKKDGLFRKHMMGKRVDYAARSVICPDMYINTNEIGIPMVFATKLTYPQPVTPWNVQELRQAVINGPSVHPGASM' A
#
# COMPACT_ATOMS: atom_id res chain seq x y z
N ILE A 1 -9.03 -24.53 -22.80
CA ILE A 1 -9.35 -23.12 -22.51
C ILE A 1 -9.74 -22.95 -21.03
N LEU A 2 -10.55 -23.85 -20.46
CA LEU A 2 -11.01 -23.75 -19.08
C LEU A 2 -10.07 -24.37 -18.02
N GLU A 3 -9.60 -25.61 -18.21
CA GLU A 3 -8.96 -26.39 -17.13
C GLU A 3 -7.42 -26.40 -17.12
N LYS A 4 -6.78 -25.75 -18.11
CA LYS A 4 -5.31 -25.64 -18.14
C LYS A 4 -4.81 -24.69 -17.04
N LYS A 5 -3.52 -24.75 -16.73
CA LYS A 5 -2.87 -23.84 -15.76
C LYS A 5 -3.09 -22.36 -16.10
N ASP A 6 -3.04 -22.02 -17.39
CA ASP A 6 -3.37 -20.69 -17.92
C ASP A 6 -4.85 -20.49 -18.27
N GLY A 7 -5.71 -21.45 -17.90
CA GLY A 7 -7.15 -21.38 -18.13
C GLY A 7 -7.86 -20.40 -17.20
N LEU A 8 -9.09 -20.04 -17.56
CA LEU A 8 -9.90 -19.03 -16.88
C LEU A 8 -10.02 -19.26 -15.37
N PHE A 9 -10.28 -20.51 -14.96
CA PHE A 9 -10.47 -20.86 -13.55
C PHE A 9 -9.22 -20.56 -12.70
N ARG A 10 -8.05 -20.97 -13.17
CA ARG A 10 -6.80 -20.80 -12.39
C ARG A 10 -6.23 -19.39 -12.51
N LYS A 11 -6.26 -18.82 -13.71
CA LYS A 11 -5.62 -17.52 -13.99
C LYS A 11 -6.43 -16.32 -13.52
N HIS A 12 -7.76 -16.41 -13.50
CA HIS A 12 -8.62 -15.25 -13.22
C HIS A 12 -9.54 -15.44 -12.01
N MET A 13 -9.99 -16.66 -11.70
CA MET A 13 -10.83 -16.90 -10.52
C MET A 13 -10.04 -17.27 -9.25
N MET A 14 -8.96 -18.05 -9.35
CA MET A 14 -8.19 -18.52 -8.17
C MET A 14 -6.95 -17.68 -7.84
N GLY A 15 -6.34 -17.01 -8.83
CA GLY A 15 -5.06 -16.32 -8.66
C GLY A 15 -4.96 -15.03 -9.45
N LYS A 16 -5.77 -14.03 -9.08
CA LYS A 16 -5.77 -12.72 -9.73
C LYS A 16 -4.62 -11.85 -9.22
N ARG A 17 -4.07 -11.00 -10.09
CA ARG A 17 -3.17 -9.92 -9.68
C ARG A 17 -3.97 -8.90 -8.87
N VAL A 18 -3.39 -8.46 -7.76
CA VAL A 18 -3.99 -7.50 -6.84
C VAL A 18 -3.32 -6.15 -7.01
N ASP A 19 -4.12 -5.10 -6.87
CA ASP A 19 -3.64 -3.73 -6.76
C ASP A 19 -3.21 -3.46 -5.29
N TYR A 20 -2.45 -2.39 -5.06
CA TYR A 20 -1.97 -1.98 -3.73
C TYR A 20 -1.10 -3.01 -2.99
N ALA A 21 -0.24 -3.74 -3.72
CA ALA A 21 0.72 -4.67 -3.14
C ALA A 21 2.17 -4.29 -3.50
N ALA A 22 3.10 -4.56 -2.59
CA ALA A 22 4.54 -4.37 -2.79
C ALA A 22 5.34 -5.61 -2.37
N ARG A 23 6.57 -5.76 -2.88
CA ARG A 23 7.49 -6.86 -2.56
C ARG A 23 8.91 -6.31 -2.44
N SER A 24 9.65 -6.72 -1.41
CA SER A 24 11.06 -6.41 -1.20
C SER A 24 11.80 -7.59 -0.56
N VAL A 25 13.12 -7.53 -0.57
CA VAL A 25 14.00 -8.35 0.27
C VAL A 25 13.84 -7.89 1.73
N ILE A 26 13.91 -8.84 2.66
CA ILE A 26 13.81 -8.60 4.10
C ILE A 26 15.21 -8.46 4.73
N CYS A 27 15.34 -7.59 5.72
CA CYS A 27 16.54 -7.41 6.54
C CYS A 27 16.18 -7.51 8.03
N PRO A 28 17.05 -8.08 8.88
CA PRO A 28 16.82 -8.12 10.32
C PRO A 28 16.99 -6.73 10.94
N ASP A 29 16.11 -6.34 11.86
CA ASP A 29 16.21 -5.12 12.66
C ASP A 29 15.79 -5.43 14.11
N MET A 30 16.58 -4.94 15.07
CA MET A 30 16.41 -5.17 16.51
C MET A 30 15.64 -4.03 17.20
N TYR A 31 15.44 -2.89 16.52
CA TYR A 31 14.78 -1.72 17.08
C TYR A 31 13.27 -1.70 16.82
N ILE A 32 12.76 -2.58 15.96
CA ILE A 32 11.33 -2.72 15.66
C ILE A 32 10.68 -3.75 16.59
N ASN A 33 9.42 -3.52 16.95
CA ASN A 33 8.67 -4.49 17.76
C ASN A 33 8.35 -5.76 16.94
N THR A 34 8.06 -6.86 17.63
CA THR A 34 7.71 -8.15 16.98
C THR A 34 6.48 -8.07 16.08
N ASN A 35 5.63 -7.05 16.28
CA ASN A 35 4.39 -6.84 15.54
C ASN A 35 4.51 -5.72 14.49
N GLU A 36 5.70 -5.16 14.29
CA GLU A 36 5.95 -4.04 13.38
C GLU A 36 6.80 -4.48 12.19
N ILE A 37 6.72 -3.70 11.10
CA ILE A 37 7.57 -3.89 9.92
C ILE A 37 8.07 -2.54 9.43
N GLY A 38 9.37 -2.47 9.14
CA GLY A 38 9.97 -1.29 8.52
C GLY A 38 9.55 -1.17 7.05
N ILE A 39 8.85 -0.10 6.69
CA ILE A 39 8.45 0.19 5.31
C ILE A 39 9.42 1.22 4.70
N PRO A 40 10.08 0.93 3.57
CA PRO A 40 10.89 1.91 2.86
C PRO A 40 10.06 3.11 2.37
N MET A 41 10.66 4.30 2.36
CA MET A 41 9.99 5.55 1.91
C MET A 41 9.44 5.45 0.47
N VAL A 42 10.08 4.66 -0.40
CA VAL A 42 9.64 4.42 -1.78
C VAL A 42 8.30 3.69 -1.83
N PHE A 43 8.00 2.84 -0.85
CA PHE A 43 6.71 2.15 -0.75
C PHE A 43 5.68 3.05 -0.09
N ALA A 44 6.05 3.78 0.97
CA ALA A 44 5.16 4.68 1.70
C ALA A 44 4.59 5.82 0.84
N THR A 45 5.32 6.29 -0.18
CA THR A 45 4.83 7.34 -1.10
C THR A 45 3.94 6.81 -2.22
N LYS A 46 3.98 5.50 -2.51
CA LYS A 46 3.21 4.88 -3.61
C LYS A 46 1.97 4.14 -3.14
N LEU A 47 2.03 3.50 -1.98
CA LEU A 47 0.88 2.79 -1.43
C LEU A 47 -0.02 3.78 -0.71
N THR A 48 -1.22 3.97 -1.25
CA THR A 48 -2.22 4.89 -0.69
C THR A 48 -3.38 4.13 -0.06
N TYR A 49 -4.05 4.79 0.88
CA TYR A 49 -5.27 4.30 1.49
C TYR A 49 -6.38 5.36 1.36
N PRO A 50 -7.56 5.01 0.85
CA PRO A 50 -8.67 5.96 0.74
C PRO A 50 -9.28 6.21 2.13
N GLN A 51 -8.93 7.34 2.74
CA GLN A 51 -9.49 7.75 4.03
C GLN A 51 -10.60 8.80 3.82
N PRO A 52 -11.84 8.56 4.27
CA PRO A 52 -12.89 9.55 4.21
C PRO A 52 -12.60 10.72 5.17
N VAL A 53 -12.96 11.93 4.74
CA VAL A 53 -12.79 13.15 5.53
C VAL A 53 -13.87 13.21 6.61
N THR A 54 -13.45 13.47 7.84
CA THR A 54 -14.27 13.54 9.04
C THR A 54 -13.80 14.70 9.91
N PRO A 55 -14.65 15.29 10.77
CA PRO A 55 -14.28 16.46 11.57
C PRO A 55 -12.99 16.31 12.40
N TRP A 56 -12.65 15.07 12.80
CA TRP A 56 -11.45 14.78 13.59
C TRP A 56 -10.16 14.66 12.76
N ASN A 57 -10.22 14.28 11.48
CA ASN A 57 -9.03 14.08 10.63
C ASN A 57 -8.80 15.21 9.61
N VAL A 58 -9.72 16.18 9.51
CA VAL A 58 -9.66 17.27 8.52
C VAL A 58 -8.33 18.03 8.57
N GLN A 59 -7.79 18.28 9.76
CA GLN A 59 -6.52 19.03 9.91
C GLN A 59 -5.34 18.23 9.35
N GLU A 60 -5.24 16.95 9.69
CA GLU A 60 -4.18 16.05 9.23
C GLU A 60 -4.25 15.81 7.71
N LEU A 61 -5.45 15.52 7.20
CA LEU A 61 -5.65 15.29 5.76
C LEU A 61 -5.38 16.57 4.95
N ARG A 62 -5.72 17.75 5.47
CA ARG A 62 -5.38 19.02 4.82
C ARG A 62 -3.87 19.19 4.72
N GLN A 63 -3.12 18.86 5.77
CA GLN A 63 -1.66 18.93 5.74
C GLN A 63 -1.06 17.92 4.75
N ALA A 64 -1.59 16.69 4.72
CA ALA A 64 -1.15 15.67 3.77
C ALA A 64 -1.36 16.09 2.31
N VAL A 65 -2.47 16.78 2.01
CA VAL A 65 -2.72 17.36 0.67
C VAL A 65 -1.74 18.47 0.33
N ILE A 66 -1.38 19.34 1.28
CA ILE A 66 -0.39 20.40 1.07
C ILE A 66 1.01 19.83 0.78
N ASN A 67 1.38 18.76 1.48
CA ASN A 67 2.67 18.09 1.30
C ASN A 67 2.78 17.37 -0.07
N GLY A 68 1.64 17.00 -0.67
CA GLY A 68 1.56 16.38 -1.99
C GLY A 68 2.08 14.93 -2.02
N PRO A 69 2.33 14.37 -3.21
CA PRO A 69 2.66 12.94 -3.38
C PRO A 69 4.15 12.61 -3.18
N SER A 70 5.04 13.61 -3.15
CA SER A 70 6.50 13.39 -3.10
C SER A 70 7.07 13.36 -1.68
N VAL A 71 6.38 13.98 -0.71
CA VAL A 71 6.85 14.11 0.67
C VAL A 71 5.91 13.36 1.61
N HIS A 72 6.45 12.42 2.38
CA HIS A 72 5.70 11.70 3.41
C HIS A 72 5.80 12.45 4.76
N PRO A 73 4.71 12.63 5.53
CA PRO A 73 3.33 12.19 5.28
C PRO A 73 2.61 13.08 4.24
N GLY A 74 2.11 12.47 3.17
CA GLY A 74 1.52 13.16 2.03
C GLY A 74 0.32 12.41 1.46
N ALA A 75 -0.33 13.01 0.46
CA ALA A 75 -1.49 12.43 -0.20
C ALA A 75 -1.31 12.40 -1.72
N SER A 76 -1.80 11.33 -2.33
CA SER A 76 -2.00 11.19 -3.78
C SER A 76 -3.48 10.95 -4.06
N MET A 77 -3.92 11.35 -5.26
CA MET A 77 -5.27 11.09 -5.77
C MET A 77 -5.50 9.59 -6.01
#